data_AF-A0A1E7RRZ5-F1
#
_entry.id   AF-A0A1E7RRZ5-F1
#
_cell.length_a   1.000
_cell.length_b   1.000
_cell.length_c   1.000
_cell.angle_alpha   90.00
_cell.angle_beta   90.00
_cell.angle_gamma   90.00
#
_symmetry.space_group_name_H-M   'P 1'
#
loop_
_entity.id
_entity.type
_entity.pdbx_description
1 polymer ?
#
loop_
_entity_poly.entity_id
_entity_poly.type
_entity_poly.pdbx_seq_one_letter_code
_entity_poly.pdbx_strand_id
1 'polypeptide(L)'
;MLPAKVRDFIEKVVAKTNAGELTWSSGYDRDVIKTETDEFELTVRDDSAGAFLIFYRSSADPVGYRFFTDSDEEQDYALLRRLFDIVNACSAHFPF
;
A
#
# COMPACT_ATOMS: atom_id res chain seq x y z
N MET A 1 7.67 -13.86 -2.48
CA MET A 1 6.64 -13.54 -3.49
C MET A 1 5.29 -13.38 -2.83
N LEU A 2 4.49 -12.39 -3.21
CA LEU A 2 3.11 -12.22 -2.74
C LEU A 2 2.20 -13.32 -3.31
N PRO A 3 1.19 -13.80 -2.54
CA PRO A 3 0.17 -14.68 -3.10
C PRO A 3 -0.57 -14.00 -4.26
N ALA A 4 -0.92 -14.75 -5.32
CA ALA A 4 -1.53 -14.18 -6.53
C ALA A 4 -2.77 -13.31 -6.23
N LYS A 5 -3.67 -13.75 -5.36
CA LYS A 5 -4.84 -12.97 -4.95
C LYS A 5 -4.49 -11.64 -4.28
N VAL A 6 -3.38 -11.59 -3.55
CA VAL A 6 -2.90 -10.38 -2.89
C VAL A 6 -2.30 -9.44 -3.93
N ARG A 7 -1.50 -9.96 -4.88
CA ARG A 7 -0.97 -9.17 -5.99
C ARG A 7 -2.09 -8.53 -6.81
N ASP A 8 -3.08 -9.32 -7.25
CA ASP A 8 -4.24 -8.83 -8.01
C ASP A 8 -5.02 -7.74 -7.24
N PHE A 9 -5.12 -7.90 -5.92
CA PHE A 9 -5.74 -6.90 -5.05
C PHE A 9 -4.92 -5.61 -5.01
N ILE A 10 -3.60 -5.69 -4.80
CA ILE A 10 -2.72 -4.51 -4.76
C ILE A 10 -2.70 -3.78 -6.12
N GLU A 11 -2.72 -4.50 -7.25
CA GLU A 11 -2.84 -3.89 -8.57
C GLU A 11 -4.12 -3.04 -8.71
N LYS A 12 -5.25 -3.56 -8.21
CA LYS A 12 -6.53 -2.80 -8.17
C LYS A 12 -6.44 -1.59 -7.24
N VAL A 13 -5.80 -1.74 -6.09
CA VAL A 13 -5.55 -0.62 -5.15
C VAL A 13 -4.73 0.47 -5.86
N VAL A 14 -3.66 0.12 -6.57
CA VAL A 14 -2.86 1.06 -7.36
C VAL A 14 -3.72 1.76 -8.42
N ALA A 15 -4.55 1.04 -9.15
CA ALA A 15 -5.44 1.62 -10.15
C ALA A 15 -6.42 2.63 -9.52
N LYS A 16 -7.07 2.26 -8.41
CA LYS A 16 -8.01 3.13 -7.68
C LYS A 16 -7.32 4.35 -7.06
N THR A 17 -6.11 4.21 -6.55
CA THR A 17 -5.32 5.35 -6.06
C THR A 17 -5.00 6.34 -7.17
N ASN A 18 -4.61 5.86 -8.37
CA ASN A 18 -4.36 6.75 -9.52
C ASN A 18 -5.64 7.46 -9.99
N ALA A 19 -6.80 6.82 -9.85
CA ALA A 19 -8.09 7.42 -10.17
C ALA A 19 -8.58 8.43 -9.09
N GLY A 20 -7.87 8.56 -7.97
CA GLY A 20 -8.28 9.41 -6.85
C GLY A 20 -9.48 8.84 -6.06
N GLU A 21 -9.78 7.56 -6.21
CA GLU A 21 -10.90 6.88 -5.53
C GLU A 21 -10.58 6.45 -4.09
N LEU A 22 -9.30 6.48 -3.71
CA LEU A 22 -8.83 6.12 -2.37
C LEU A 22 -8.21 7.33 -1.69
N THR A 23 -8.66 7.60 -0.47
CA THR A 23 -8.04 8.58 0.42
C THR A 23 -6.98 7.89 1.25
N TRP A 24 -5.79 8.50 1.29
CA TRP A 24 -4.64 7.98 2.02
C TRP A 24 -4.24 8.91 3.15
N SER A 25 -3.72 8.30 4.21
CA SER A 25 -2.99 8.97 5.29
C SER A 25 -1.57 8.43 5.30
N SER A 26 -0.60 9.31 5.54
CA SER A 26 0.81 8.93 5.71
C SER A 26 1.20 9.06 7.18
N GLY A 27 1.96 8.10 7.69
CA GLY A 27 2.60 8.18 9.00
C GLY A 27 3.59 9.35 9.09
N TYR A 28 3.96 9.72 10.31
CA TYR A 28 4.85 10.86 10.58
C TYR A 28 6.20 10.74 9.85
N ASP A 29 6.77 9.53 9.84
CA ASP A 29 8.06 9.25 9.20
C ASP A 29 7.94 8.96 7.69
N ARG A 30 6.73 9.04 7.11
CA ARG A 30 6.41 8.72 5.69
C ARG A 30 6.82 7.32 5.23
N ASP A 31 7.23 6.46 6.17
CA ASP A 31 7.50 5.04 5.96
C ASP A 31 6.22 4.19 5.98
N VAL A 32 5.08 4.78 6.35
CA VAL A 32 3.78 4.10 6.42
C VAL A 32 2.75 4.88 5.62
N ILE A 33 1.99 4.16 4.79
CA ILE A 33 0.76 4.65 4.15
C ILE A 33 -0.41 3.79 4.59
N LYS A 34 -1.54 4.43 4.90
CA LYS A 34 -2.77 3.77 5.31
C LYS A 34 -3.96 4.32 4.52
N THR A 35 -4.83 3.42 4.07
CA THR A 35 -6.17 3.75 3.56
C THR A 35 -7.20 2.91 4.29
N GLU A 36 -8.38 3.50 4.52
CA GLU A 36 -9.50 2.87 5.19
C GLU A 36 -10.77 3.20 4.41
N THR A 37 -11.54 2.16 4.10
CA THR A 37 -12.80 2.22 3.36
C THR A 37 -13.86 1.44 4.15
N ASP A 38 -15.12 1.52 3.73
CA ASP A 38 -16.19 0.72 4.33
C ASP A 38 -15.97 -0.80 4.14
N GLU A 39 -15.19 -1.21 3.13
CA GLU A 39 -14.94 -2.62 2.80
C GLU A 39 -13.66 -3.19 3.40
N PHE A 40 -12.62 -2.36 3.56
CA PHE A 40 -11.31 -2.82 4.02
C PHE A 40 -10.45 -1.69 4.60
N GLU A 41 -9.48 -2.11 5.40
CA GLU A 41 -8.34 -1.33 5.85
C GLU A 41 -7.05 -1.92 5.26
N LEU A 42 -6.18 -1.06 4.70
CA LEU A 42 -4.89 -1.45 4.17
C LEU A 42 -3.81 -0.50 4.70
N THR A 43 -2.80 -1.08 5.33
CA THR A 43 -1.57 -0.38 5.73
C THR A 43 -0.39 -1.00 5.02
N VAL A 44 0.46 -0.18 4.41
CA VAL A 44 1.72 -0.61 3.80
C VAL A 44 2.86 0.16 4.46
N ARG A 45 3.92 -0.55 4.86
CA ARG A 45 5.10 0.02 5.49
C ARG A 45 6.36 -0.30 4.69
N ASP A 46 7.15 0.71 4.37
CA ASP A 46 8.52 0.59 3.86
C ASP A 46 9.48 0.35 5.04
N ASP A 47 10.14 -0.79 5.06
CA ASP A 47 11.03 -1.19 6.16
C ASP A 47 12.45 -0.60 6.04
N SER A 48 12.71 0.32 5.09
CA SER A 48 14.03 0.94 4.80
C SER A 48 15.18 -0.02 4.45
N ALA A 49 15.06 -1.31 4.78
CA ALA A 49 15.96 -2.41 4.49
C ALA A 49 15.67 -3.04 3.11
N GLY A 50 14.94 -2.34 2.23
CA GLY A 50 14.55 -2.87 0.92
C GLY A 50 13.38 -3.84 0.97
N ALA A 51 12.46 -3.67 1.91
CA ALA A 51 11.30 -4.53 2.04
C ALA A 51 10.03 -3.76 2.39
N PHE A 52 8.89 -4.37 2.10
CA PHE A 52 7.57 -3.86 2.45
C PHE A 52 6.80 -4.84 3.32
N LEU A 53 6.11 -4.30 4.31
CA LEU A 53 5.12 -5.00 5.12
C LEU A 53 3.72 -4.52 4.75
N ILE A 54 2.83 -5.47 4.47
CA ILE A 54 1.44 -5.20 4.12
C ILE A 54 0.56 -5.75 5.24
N PHE A 55 -0.31 -4.92 5.79
CA PHE A 55 -1.34 -5.30 6.74
C PHE A 55 -2.70 -5.04 6.11
N TYR A 56 -3.52 -6.08 6.01
CA TYR A 56 -4.86 -6.03 5.43
C TYR A 56 -5.88 -6.51 6.45
N ARG A 57 -7.01 -5.80 6.54
CA ARG A 57 -8.18 -6.25 7.29
C ARG A 57 -9.44 -6.00 6.46
N SER A 58 -10.29 -7.01 6.34
CA SER A 58 -11.61 -6.86 5.71
C SER A 58 -12.62 -6.37 6.73
N SER A 59 -13.60 -5.56 6.33
CA SER A 59 -14.73 -5.22 7.21
C SER A 59 -15.65 -6.43 7.45
N ALA A 60 -15.63 -7.43 6.56
CA ALA A 60 -16.41 -8.66 6.69
C ALA A 60 -15.74 -9.75 7.53
N ASP A 61 -14.43 -9.63 7.81
CA ASP A 61 -13.65 -10.62 8.56
C ASP A 61 -12.75 -9.90 9.59
N PRO A 62 -12.95 -10.13 10.90
CA PRO A 62 -12.12 -9.49 11.93
C PRO A 62 -10.65 -9.93 11.89
N VAL A 63 -10.30 -10.97 11.13
CA VAL A 63 -8.92 -11.45 10.98
C VAL A 63 -8.10 -10.46 10.14
N GLY A 64 -7.00 -9.98 10.75
CA GLY A 64 -5.96 -9.24 10.03
C GLY A 64 -4.95 -10.18 9.38
N TYR A 65 -4.61 -9.90 8.13
CA TYR A 65 -3.61 -10.62 7.36
C TYR A 65 -2.35 -9.77 7.21
N ARG A 66 -1.18 -10.42 7.29
CA ARG A 66 0.13 -9.78 7.11
C ARG A 66 0.87 -10.45 5.96
N PHE A 67 1.42 -9.63 5.06
CA PHE A 67 2.27 -10.07 3.97
C PHE A 67 3.59 -9.30 3.98
N PHE A 68 4.58 -9.87 3.31
CA PHE A 68 5.94 -9.35 3.21
C PHE A 68 6.46 -9.56 1.80
N THR A 69 7.21 -8.59 1.28
CA THR A 69 8.01 -8.73 0.07
C THR A 69 9.27 -7.89 0.21
N ASP A 70 10.35 -8.35 -0.40
CA ASP A 70 11.66 -7.68 -0.43
C ASP A 70 12.12 -7.47 -1.88
N SER A 71 13.30 -6.90 -2.03
CA SER A 71 13.92 -6.60 -3.34
C SER A 71 14.21 -7.83 -4.19
N ASP A 72 14.31 -9.03 -3.62
CA ASP A 72 14.55 -10.26 -4.38
C ASP A 72 13.32 -10.63 -5.24
N GLU A 73 12.15 -10.15 -4.84
CA GLU A 73 10.88 -10.29 -5.54
C GLU A 73 10.57 -9.01 -6.33
N GLU A 74 11.41 -8.71 -7.31
CA GLU A 74 11.47 -7.42 -8.02
C GLU A 74 10.10 -6.87 -8.46
N GLN A 75 9.22 -7.73 -8.99
CA GLN A 75 7.89 -7.32 -9.46
C GLN A 75 6.96 -6.87 -8.32
N ASP A 76 6.91 -7.63 -7.23
CA ASP A 76 6.07 -7.34 -6.07
C ASP A 76 6.60 -6.11 -5.34
N TYR A 77 7.92 -6.01 -5.21
CA TYR A 77 8.59 -4.84 -4.65
C TYR A 77 8.31 -3.57 -5.45
N ALA A 78 8.49 -3.62 -6.78
CA ALA A 78 8.23 -2.48 -7.65
C ALA A 78 6.76 -2.03 -7.62
N LEU A 79 5.82 -2.97 -7.51
CA LEU A 79 4.39 -2.67 -7.38
C LEU A 79 4.09 -1.86 -6.11
N LEU A 80 4.61 -2.29 -4.96
CA LEU A 80 4.41 -1.58 -3.69
C LEU A 80 5.17 -0.25 -3.63
N ARG A 81 6.39 -0.23 -4.21
CA ARG A 81 7.15 1.02 -4.31
C ARG A 81 6.39 2.07 -5.10
N ARG A 82 5.82 1.67 -6.25
CA ARG A 82 4.97 2.54 -7.06
C ARG A 82 3.78 3.07 -6.27
N LEU A 83 3.10 2.22 -5.50
CA LEU A 83 1.99 2.65 -4.65
C LEU A 83 2.44 3.73 -3.65
N PHE A 84 3.56 3.50 -2.97
CA PHE A 84 4.16 4.46 -2.05
C PHE A 84 4.49 5.80 -2.69
N ASP A 85 5.15 5.77 -3.85
CA ASP A 85 5.55 6.97 -4.56
C ASP A 85 4.32 7.78 -5.01
N ILE A 86 3.26 7.12 -5.48
CA ILE A 86 1.99 7.79 -5.85
C ILE A 86 1.36 8.45 -4.62
N VAL A 87 1.20 7.72 -3.53
CA VAL A 87 0.55 8.25 -2.31
C VAL A 87 1.32 9.44 -1.74
N ASN A 88 2.65 9.34 -1.69
CA ASN A 88 3.51 10.43 -1.22
C ASN A 88 3.57 11.62 -2.19
N ALA A 89 3.45 11.38 -3.50
CA ALA A 89 3.34 12.46 -4.47
C ALA A 89 1.99 13.19 -4.35
N CYS A 90 0.89 12.47 -4.14
CA CYS A 90 -0.44 13.05 -3.93
C CYS A 90 -0.56 13.85 -2.63
N SER A 91 0.23 13.54 -1.60
CA SER A 91 0.26 14.31 -0.36
C SER A 91 1.14 15.56 -0.44
N ALA A 92 2.00 15.66 -1.47
CA ALA A 92 2.83 16.83 -1.68
C ALA A 92 1.98 18.04 -2.11
N HIS A 93 1.94 19.06 -1.26
CA HIS A 93 1.40 20.37 -1.62
C HIS A 93 2.53 21.24 -2.17
N PHE A 94 2.45 21.60 -3.45
CA PHE A 94 3.37 22.55 -4.06
C PHE A 94 2.75 23.97 -3.99
N PRO A 95 3.53 25.00 -3.61
CA PRO A 95 3.00 26.35 -3.37
C PRO A 95 2.69 27.16 -4.64
N PHE A 96 2.81 26.59 -5.83
CA PHE A 96 2.44 27.20 -7.11
C PHE A 96 2.14 26.12 -8.15
#